data_AF-A0ABD1K035-F1
#
_entry.id   AF-A0ABD1K035-F1
#
_cell.length_a   1.000
_cell.length_b   1.000
_cell.length_c   1.000
_cell.angle_alpha   90.00
_cell.angle_beta   90.00
_cell.angle_gamma   90.00
#
_symmetry.space_group_name_H-M   'P 1'
#
loop_
_entity.id
_entity.type
_entity.pdbx_description
1 polymer ?
#
loop_
_entity_poly.entity_id
_entity_poly.type
_entity_poly.pdbx_seq_one_letter_code
_entity_poly.pdbx_strand_id
1 'polypeptide(L)'
;MVVDFRKHPSLLHPLTISHSPVSKVDSFKFLGSIISQDLKWESNINAILKKAQQRMYFLRQLRKHGLPQELLVTFYTAVKQLLTFLAT
;
A
#
# COMPACT_ATOMS: atom_id res chain seq x y z
N MET A 1 -4.92 -15.84 3.81
CA MET A 1 -3.51 -15.45 4.02
C MET A 1 -3.02 -16.15 5.27
N VAL A 2 -1.84 -16.77 5.24
CA VAL A 2 -1.22 -17.40 6.41
C VAL A 2 0.07 -16.65 6.69
N VAL A 3 0.27 -16.20 7.93
CA VAL A 3 1.50 -15.54 8.37
C VAL A 3 2.12 -16.39 9.46
N ASP A 4 3.41 -16.68 9.33
CA ASP A 4 4.16 -17.48 10.27
C ASP A 4 5.29 -16.63 10.88
N PHE A 5 5.23 -16.42 12.20
CA PHE A 5 6.20 -15.61 12.94
C PHE A 5 7.31 -16.46 13.60
N ARG A 6 7.36 -17.77 13.33
CA ARG A 6 8.38 -18.67 13.89
C ARG A 6 9.76 -18.30 13.35
N LYS A 7 10.76 -18.16 14.24
CA LYS A 7 12.17 -17.91 13.89
C LYS A 7 12.79 -19.05 13.05
N HIS A 8 12.26 -20.26 13.19
CA HIS A 8 12.63 -21.44 12.41
C HIS A 8 11.37 -21.99 11.74
N PRO A 9 11.06 -21.55 10.51
CA PRO A 9 9.89 -22.02 9.79
C PRO A 9 10.06 -23.50 9.47
N SER A 10 9.16 -24.35 9.97
CA SER A 10 9.03 -25.72 9.47
C SER A 10 8.48 -25.69 8.04
N LEU A 11 8.72 -26.74 7.24
CA LEU A 11 8.05 -26.90 5.94
C LEU A 11 6.52 -26.74 6.10
N LEU A 12 5.98 -25.63 5.58
CA LEU A 12 4.55 -25.38 5.61
C LEU A 12 3.86 -26.37 4.66
N HIS A 13 2.94 -27.16 5.21
CA HIS A 13 2.11 -28.05 4.39
C HIS A 13 1.27 -27.21 3.42
N PRO A 14 1.08 -27.66 2.16
CA PRO A 14 0.24 -26.94 1.20
C PRO A 14 -1.17 -26.74 1.74
N LEU A 15 -1.62 -25.49 1.78
CA LEU A 15 -3.02 -25.18 2.07
C LEU A 15 -3.87 -25.73 0.93
N THR A 16 -4.93 -26.49 1.23
CA THR A 16 -5.85 -27.02 0.22
C THR A 16 -7.24 -26.39 0.38
N ILE A 17 -7.85 -26.01 -0.74
CA ILE A 17 -9.26 -25.58 -0.83
C ILE A 17 -9.93 -26.54 -1.81
N SER A 18 -10.99 -27.24 -1.39
CA SER A 18 -11.69 -28.23 -2.21
C SER A 18 -10.75 -29.27 -2.85
N HIS A 19 -9.80 -29.81 -2.08
CA HIS A 19 -8.76 -30.75 -2.53
C HIS A 19 -7.76 -30.19 -3.56
N SER A 20 -7.80 -28.90 -3.85
CA SER A 20 -6.82 -28.22 -4.71
C SER A 20 -5.79 -27.44 -3.88
N PRO A 21 -4.48 -27.55 -4.16
CA PRO A 21 -3.47 -26.77 -3.46
C PRO A 21 -3.59 -25.28 -3.83
N VAL A 22 -3.55 -24.41 -2.83
CA VAL A 22 -3.56 -22.96 -3.00
C VAL A 22 -2.19 -22.52 -3.50
N SER A 23 -2.17 -21.82 -4.64
CA SER A 23 -0.94 -21.25 -5.17
C SER A 23 -0.34 -20.21 -4.22
N LYS A 24 0.98 -20.26 -4.06
CA LYS A 24 1.74 -19.18 -3.40
C LYS A 24 1.90 -18.02 -4.38
N VAL A 25 1.93 -16.81 -3.84
CA VAL A 25 2.18 -15.57 -4.59
C VAL A 25 3.22 -14.75 -3.83
N ASP A 26 4.10 -14.09 -4.57
CA ASP A 26 5.20 -13.30 -3.97
C ASP A 26 4.70 -12.04 -3.27
N SER A 27 3.56 -11.50 -3.74
CA SER A 27 2.90 -10.37 -3.09
C SER A 27 1.40 -10.39 -3.33
N PHE A 28 0.66 -9.80 -2.40
CA PHE A 28 -0.78 -9.69 -2.45
C PHE A 28 -1.21 -8.29 -2.01
N LYS A 29 -2.16 -7.70 -2.75
CA LYS A 29 -2.72 -6.39 -2.40
C LYS A 29 -3.99 -6.58 -1.58
N PHE A 30 -3.96 -6.13 -0.33
CA PHE A 30 -5.10 -6.17 0.59
C PHE A 30 -5.46 -4.76 1.03
N LEU A 31 -6.72 -4.34 0.81
CA LEU A 31 -7.24 -3.03 1.20
C LEU A 31 -6.40 -1.81 0.77
N GLY A 32 -5.61 -1.96 -0.29
CA GLY A 32 -4.73 -0.89 -0.80
C GLY A 32 -3.26 -1.00 -0.36
N SER A 33 -2.97 -1.88 0.60
CA SER A 33 -1.63 -2.20 1.09
C SER A 33 -1.06 -3.44 0.43
N ILE A 34 0.24 -3.46 0.18
CA ILE A 34 0.93 -4.61 -0.41
C ILE A 34 1.57 -5.42 0.71
N ILE A 35 1.25 -6.70 0.75
CA ILE A 35 1.82 -7.68 1.66
C ILE A 35 2.71 -8.59 0.83
N SER A 36 4.02 -8.57 1.06
CA SER A 36 4.96 -9.47 0.39
C SER A 36 5.15 -10.77 1.17
N GLN A 37 5.55 -11.83 0.48
CA GLN A 37 5.84 -13.13 1.08
C GLN A 37 6.98 -13.05 2.12
N ASP A 38 7.98 -12.21 1.88
CA ASP A 38 9.09 -11.97 2.82
C ASP A 38 8.74 -10.99 3.95
N LEU A 39 7.47 -10.54 4.00
CA LEU A 39 6.92 -9.59 4.97
C LEU A 39 7.68 -8.26 5.02
N LYS A 40 8.46 -7.94 3.98
CA LYS A 40 9.11 -6.63 3.85
C LYS A 40 8.13 -5.59 3.34
N TRP A 41 8.21 -4.39 3.93
CA TRP A 41 7.34 -3.27 3.56
C TRP A 41 7.79 -2.50 2.33
N GLU A 42 8.93 -2.83 1.72
CA GLU A 42 9.53 -2.07 0.62
C GLU A 42 8.57 -1.85 -0.55
N SER A 43 7.90 -2.92 -1.01
CA SER A 43 6.93 -2.82 -2.11
C SER A 43 5.75 -1.91 -1.76
N ASN A 44 5.26 -2.00 -0.52
CA ASN A 44 4.18 -1.15 -0.03
C ASN A 44 4.61 0.32 0.06
N ILE A 45 5.77 0.58 0.67
CA ILE A 45 6.35 1.92 0.83
C ILE A 45 6.56 2.56 -0.53
N ASN A 46 7.15 1.85 -1.49
CA ASN A 46 7.37 2.36 -2.85
C ASN A 46 6.05 2.70 -3.55
N ALA A 47 5.02 1.87 -3.38
CA ALA A 47 3.69 2.14 -3.92
C ALA A 47 3.02 3.38 -3.30
N ILE A 48 3.15 3.55 -1.97
CA ILE A 48 2.65 4.72 -1.25
C ILE A 48 3.41 5.98 -1.66
N LEU A 49 4.74 5.91 -1.74
CA LEU A 49 5.60 7.02 -2.13
C LEU A 49 5.27 7.52 -3.54
N LYS A 50 5.10 6.61 -4.51
CA LYS A 50 4.72 6.96 -5.88
C LYS A 50 3.38 7.71 -5.93
N LYS A 51 2.38 7.24 -5.18
CA LYS A 51 1.07 7.91 -5.07
C LYS A 51 1.21 9.29 -4.42
N ALA A 52 1.97 9.39 -3.32
CA ALA A 52 2.21 10.65 -2.61
C ALA A 52 2.86 11.68 -3.54
N GLN A 53 3.90 11.28 -4.27
CA GLN A 53 4.60 12.12 -5.24
C GLN A 53 3.65 12.62 -6.34
N GLN A 54 2.83 11.74 -6.91
CA GLN A 54 1.84 12.12 -7.92
C GLN A 54 0.84 13.15 -7.39
N ARG A 55 0.31 12.96 -6.18
CA ARG A 55 -0.65 13.88 -5.55
C ARG A 55 -0.01 15.23 -5.23
N MET A 56 1.23 15.23 -4.72
CA MET A 56 1.96 16.47 -4.44
C MET A 56 2.34 17.21 -5.73
N TYR A 57 2.68 16.49 -6.80
CA TYR A 57 2.86 17.09 -8.11
C TYR A 57 1.59 17.78 -8.58
N PHE A 58 0.43 17.12 -8.48
CA PHE A 58 -0.85 17.71 -8.85
C PHE A 58 -1.18 18.96 -8.03
N LEU A 59 -0.95 18.94 -6.71
CA LEU A 59 -1.12 20.12 -5.85
C LEU A 59 -0.26 21.30 -6.33
N ARG A 60 1.01 21.05 -6.70
CA ARG A 60 1.88 22.09 -7.27
C ARG A 60 1.33 22.63 -8.59
N GLN A 61 0.78 21.77 -9.44
CA GLN A 61 0.15 22.20 -10.70
C GLN A 61 -1.09 23.05 -10.43
N LEU A 62 -1.98 22.64 -9.52
CA LEU A 62 -3.16 23.43 -9.17
C LEU A 62 -2.79 24.82 -8.66
N ARG A 63 -1.76 24.90 -7.80
CA ARG A 63 -1.25 26.20 -7.33
C ARG A 63 -0.73 27.07 -8.48
N LYS A 64 -0.02 26.49 -9.45
CA LYS A 64 0.47 27.22 -10.64
C LYS A 64 -0.65 27.79 -11.51
N HIS A 65 -1.80 27.11 -11.56
CA HIS A 65 -2.97 27.56 -12.33
C HIS A 65 -3.86 28.53 -11.53
N GLY A 66 -3.40 29.02 -10.37
CA GLY A 66 -4.10 30.06 -9.63
C GLY A 66 -5.36 29.61 -8.89
N LEU A 67 -5.47 28.32 -8.54
CA LEU A 67 -6.62 27.86 -7.76
C LEU A 67 -6.68 28.57 -6.39
N PRO A 68 -7.91 28.85 -5.88
CA PRO A 68 -8.11 29.41 -4.56
C PRO A 68 -7.40 28.62 -3.47
N GLN A 69 -6.83 29.34 -2.49
CA GLN A 69 -6.09 28.74 -1.38
C GLN A 69 -6.93 27.72 -0.59
N GLU A 70 -8.22 27.99 -0.40
CA GLU A 70 -9.14 27.10 0.31
C GLU A 70 -9.21 25.72 -0.36
N LEU A 71 -9.29 25.66 -1.69
CA LEU A 71 -9.30 24.41 -2.44
C LEU A 71 -7.97 23.67 -2.33
N LEU A 72 -6.84 24.40 -2.35
CA LEU A 72 -5.52 23.80 -2.17
C LEU A 72 -5.35 23.20 -0.77
N VAL A 73 -5.86 23.86 0.27
CA VAL A 73 -5.82 23.38 1.66
C VAL A 73 -6.70 22.13 1.81
N THR A 74 -7.91 22.14 1.25
CA THR A 74 -8.79 20.96 1.27
C THR A 74 -8.14 19.78 0.54
N PHE A 75 -7.56 20.01 -0.65
CA PHE A 75 -6.86 18.97 -1.40
C PHE A 75 -5.68 18.40 -0.61
N TYR A 76 -4.82 19.25 -0.05
CA TYR A 76 -3.68 18.82 0.75
C TYR A 76 -4.10 18.01 1.98
N THR A 77 -5.15 18.45 2.67
CA THR A 77 -5.69 17.77 3.85
C THR A 77 -6.21 16.37 3.51
N ALA A 78 -6.93 16.23 2.39
CA ALA A 78 -7.40 14.94 1.90
C ALA A 78 -6.24 14.00 1.53
N VAL A 79 -5.20 14.52 0.86
CA VAL A 79 -4.00 13.74 0.54
C VAL A 79 -3.29 13.28 1.81
N LYS A 80 -3.14 14.15 2.81
CA LYS A 80 -2.54 13.81 4.11
C LYS A 80 -3.30 12.68 4.79
N GLN A 81 -4.62 12.78 4.90
CA GLN A 81 -5.47 11.74 5.50
C GLN A 81 -5.36 10.40 4.77
N LEU A 82 -5.39 10.42 3.44
CA LEU A 82 -5.23 9.22 2.62
C LEU A 82 -3.86 8.56 2.84
N LEU A 83 -2.78 9.35 2.89
CA LEU A 83 -1.43 8.81 3.12
C LEU A 83 -1.28 8.26 4.54
N THR A 84 -1.89 8.89 5.54
CA THR A 84 -1.93 8.35 6.91
C THR A 84 -2.63 7.00 6.94
N PHE A 85 -3.80 6.87 6.31
CA PHE A 85 -4.54 5.60 6.25
C PHE A 85 -3.75 4.48 5.55
N LEU A 86 -2.99 4.79 4.50
CA LEU A 86 -2.20 3.79 3.78
C LEU A 86 -0.89 3.41 4.51
N ALA A 87 -0.46 4.23 5.48
CA ALA A 87 0.79 4.03 6.22
C ALA A 87 0.59 3.33 7.58
N THR A 88 -0.64 3.24 8.07
CA THR A 88 -1.05 2.47 9.26
C THR A 88 -1.45 1.06 8.90
#